data_AF-A0A8T5RHM6-F1
#
_entry.id   AF-A0A8T5RHM6-F1
#
_cell.length_a   1.000
_cell.length_b   1.000
_cell.length_c   1.000
_cell.angle_alpha   90.00
_cell.angle_beta   90.00
_cell.angle_gamma   90.00
#
_symmetry.space_group_name_H-M   'P 1'
#
loop_
_entity.id
_entity.type
_entity.pdbx_description
1 polymer ?
#
loop_
_entity_poly.entity_id
_entity_poly.type
_entity_poly.pdbx_seq_one_letter_code
_entity_poly.pdbx_strand_id
1 'polypeptide(L)'
;MKKYFNYDPLKPLLSVNNKALKYFITRDLLNKKVDTIRDLWSLPSAQEIFKKQQDDGSWKYSTKKMNVQDQKLYNQIETYRQLGILTEKFGLNNENSMIRKGVEFLFKFQTDEGDFRGIYGNQYS
;
A
#
# COMPACT_ATOMS: atom_id res chain seq x y z
N MET A 1 29.78 -0.71 -15.47
CA MET A 1 29.04 -0.88 -14.20
C MET A 1 30.01 -1.42 -13.15
N LYS A 2 30.11 -0.77 -11.97
CA LYS A 2 30.88 -1.29 -10.84
C LYS A 2 30.16 -2.52 -10.26
N LYS A 3 30.88 -3.61 -10.07
CA LYS A 3 30.35 -4.85 -9.49
C LYS A 3 30.38 -4.73 -7.96
N TYR A 4 29.26 -4.29 -7.37
CA TYR A 4 29.11 -4.17 -5.91
C TYR A 4 28.75 -5.49 -5.23
N PHE A 5 28.20 -6.45 -5.98
CA PHE A 5 27.75 -7.75 -5.48
C PHE A 5 28.45 -8.89 -6.20
N ASN A 6 28.75 -9.95 -5.47
CA ASN A 6 29.36 -11.17 -6.02
C ASN A 6 28.38 -11.96 -6.91
N TYR A 7 27.08 -11.81 -6.64
CA TYR A 7 25.97 -12.42 -7.37
C TYR A 7 25.17 -11.36 -8.12
N ASP A 8 24.60 -11.75 -9.25
CA ASP A 8 23.67 -10.91 -10.01
C ASP A 8 22.28 -10.97 -9.35
N PRO A 9 21.80 -9.89 -8.70
CA PRO A 9 20.51 -9.90 -8.02
C PRO A 9 19.33 -9.90 -9.00
N LEU A 10 19.52 -9.58 -10.28
CA LEU A 10 18.44 -9.50 -11.26
C LEU A 10 17.93 -10.87 -11.68
N LYS A 11 18.81 -11.88 -11.76
CA LYS A 11 18.44 -13.25 -12.15
C LYS A 11 17.33 -13.86 -11.30
N PRO A 12 17.45 -13.91 -9.95
CA PRO A 12 16.38 -14.45 -9.11
C PRO A 12 15.14 -13.57 -9.13
N LEU A 13 15.28 -12.25 -9.29
CA LEU A 13 14.15 -11.33 -9.34
C LEU A 13 13.31 -11.51 -10.63
N LEU A 14 13.96 -11.75 -11.77
CA LEU A 14 13.30 -11.95 -13.07
C LEU A 14 12.66 -13.34 -13.22
N SER A 15 13.12 -14.34 -12.47
CA SER A 15 12.57 -15.70 -12.54
C SER A 15 11.22 -15.85 -11.84
N VAL A 16 10.89 -14.96 -10.90
CA VAL A 16 9.63 -14.99 -10.16
C VAL A 16 8.45 -14.67 -11.10
N ASN A 17 7.43 -15.53 -11.12
CA ASN A 17 6.21 -15.27 -11.89
C ASN A 17 5.27 -14.28 -11.17
N ASN A 18 5.70 -13.03 -11.04
CA ASN A 18 4.91 -11.95 -10.43
C ASN A 18 4.90 -10.73 -11.35
N LYS A 19 3.71 -10.34 -11.84
CA LYS A 19 3.53 -9.25 -12.80
C LYS A 19 3.99 -7.88 -12.27
N ALA A 20 3.61 -7.54 -11.04
CA ALA A 20 4.00 -6.27 -10.42
C ALA A 20 5.52 -6.18 -10.22
N LEU A 21 6.13 -7.26 -9.72
CA LEU A 21 7.58 -7.31 -9.54
C LEU A 21 8.32 -7.15 -10.88
N LYS A 22 7.89 -7.88 -11.91
CA LYS A 22 8.46 -7.76 -13.27
C LYS A 22 8.34 -6.34 -13.83
N TYR A 23 7.21 -5.67 -13.60
CA TYR A 23 6.99 -4.28 -14.00
C TYR A 23 8.05 -3.36 -13.39
N PHE A 24 8.19 -3.38 -12.05
CA PHE A 24 9.13 -2.49 -11.36
C PHE A 24 10.60 -2.82 -11.65
N ILE A 25 10.97 -4.09 -11.78
CA ILE A 25 12.33 -4.46 -12.21
C ILE A 25 12.63 -3.89 -13.61
N THR A 26 11.68 -4.02 -14.54
CA THR A 26 11.85 -3.57 -15.92
C THR A 26 11.97 -2.04 -15.99
N ARG A 27 11.11 -1.32 -15.27
CA ARG A 27 11.12 0.15 -15.20
C ARG A 27 12.32 0.69 -14.46
N ASP A 28 12.57 0.21 -13.24
CA ASP A 28 13.47 0.88 -12.28
C ASP A 28 14.89 0.32 -12.28
N LEU A 29 15.06 -0.99 -12.50
CA LEU A 29 16.38 -1.63 -12.48
C LEU A 29 16.99 -1.81 -13.87
N LEU A 30 16.15 -2.09 -14.87
CA LEU A 30 16.58 -2.28 -16.26
C LEU A 30 16.45 -1.01 -17.11
N ASN A 31 15.79 0.03 -16.59
CA ASN A 31 15.52 1.30 -17.27
C ASN A 31 14.89 1.10 -18.67
N LYS A 32 14.00 0.10 -18.79
CA LYS A 32 13.28 -0.21 -20.02
C LYS A 32 11.90 0.41 -19.97
N LYS A 33 11.38 0.78 -21.15
CA LYS A 33 10.00 1.22 -21.29
C LYS A 33 9.06 0.08 -20.88
N VAL A 34 8.08 0.42 -20.05
CA VAL A 34 7.01 -0.47 -19.62
C VAL A 34 5.67 0.11 -20.08
N ASP A 35 4.65 -0.74 -20.09
CA ASP A 35 3.27 -0.33 -20.30
C ASP A 35 2.77 0.56 -19.14
N THR A 36 1.49 0.92 -19.16
CA THR A 36 0.93 1.79 -18.13
C THR A 36 0.89 1.10 -16.77
N ILE A 37 1.18 1.86 -15.69
CA ILE A 37 1.06 1.36 -14.31
C ILE A 37 -0.36 0.89 -13.99
N ARG A 38 -1.36 1.40 -14.73
CA ARG A 38 -2.78 1.04 -14.58
C ARG A 38 -3.05 -0.45 -14.80
N ASP A 39 -2.19 -1.15 -15.54
CA ASP A 39 -2.31 -2.60 -15.71
C ASP A 39 -2.09 -3.36 -14.40
N LEU A 40 -1.28 -2.81 -13.49
CA LEU A 40 -1.09 -3.38 -12.15
C LEU A 40 -2.32 -3.20 -11.26
N TRP A 41 -3.11 -2.14 -11.50
CA TRP A 41 -4.26 -1.80 -10.67
C TRP A 41 -5.37 -2.85 -10.82
N SER A 42 -5.49 -3.44 -12.01
CA SER A 42 -6.46 -4.48 -12.34
C SER A 42 -6.04 -5.89 -11.89
N LEU A 43 -4.86 -6.05 -11.26
CA LEU A 43 -4.42 -7.36 -10.79
C LEU A 43 -5.38 -7.89 -9.71
N PRO A 44 -5.70 -9.20 -9.72
CA PRO A 44 -6.59 -9.79 -8.72
C PRO A 44 -6.18 -9.46 -7.28
N SER A 45 -4.88 -9.47 -6.98
CA SER A 45 -4.38 -9.15 -5.64
C SER A 45 -4.65 -7.71 -5.20
N ALA A 46 -4.64 -6.72 -6.11
CA ALA A 46 -5.03 -5.35 -5.80
C ALA A 46 -6.56 -5.25 -5.61
N GLN A 47 -7.32 -5.90 -6.49
CA GLN A 47 -8.78 -5.91 -6.43
C GLN A 47 -9.31 -6.59 -5.16
N GLU A 48 -8.68 -7.66 -4.69
CA GLU A 48 -9.02 -8.31 -3.42
C GLU A 48 -8.81 -7.42 -2.20
N ILE A 49 -7.88 -6.45 -2.27
CA ILE A 49 -7.73 -5.43 -1.23
C ILE A 49 -8.92 -4.46 -1.33
N PHE A 50 -9.24 -3.93 -2.51
CA PHE A 50 -10.35 -2.98 -2.67
C PHE A 50 -11.71 -3.54 -2.26
N LYS A 51 -11.98 -4.82 -2.51
CA LYS A 51 -13.23 -5.48 -2.09
C LYS A 51 -13.47 -5.45 -0.57
N LYS A 52 -12.42 -5.22 0.22
CA LYS A 52 -12.48 -5.16 1.69
C LYS A 52 -12.51 -3.74 2.24
N GLN A 53 -12.46 -2.73 1.37
CA GLN A 53 -12.61 -1.34 1.80
C GLN A 53 -14.06 -1.10 2.22
N GLN A 54 -14.23 -0.42 3.35
CA GLN A 54 -15.52 0.00 3.86
C GLN A 54 -16.00 1.29 3.17
N ASP A 55 -17.29 1.61 3.31
CA ASP A 55 -17.89 2.79 2.68
C ASP A 55 -17.23 4.11 3.09
N ASP A 56 -16.71 4.17 4.33
CA ASP A 56 -16.01 5.33 4.88
C ASP A 56 -14.55 5.46 4.43
N GLY A 57 -14.07 4.54 3.59
CA GLY A 57 -12.71 4.49 3.04
C GLY A 57 -11.74 3.61 3.84
N SER A 58 -12.11 3.14 5.03
CA SER A 58 -11.20 2.35 5.88
C SER A 58 -11.12 0.89 5.49
N TRP A 59 -10.07 0.21 5.94
CA TRP A 59 -10.02 -1.25 6.00
C TRP A 59 -10.20 -1.73 7.43
N LYS A 60 -11.02 -2.77 7.60
CA LYS A 60 -11.31 -3.34 8.90
C LYS A 60 -10.16 -4.23 9.38
N TYR A 61 -9.66 -3.97 10.58
CA TYR A 61 -8.70 -4.87 11.22
C TYR A 61 -9.39 -6.14 11.73
N SER A 62 -8.78 -7.30 11.46
CA SER A 62 -9.37 -8.61 11.76
C SER A 62 -9.13 -9.03 13.22
N THR A 63 -9.89 -8.48 14.17
CA THR A 63 -9.89 -8.92 15.58
C THR A 63 -11.31 -9.26 16.04
N LYS A 64 -11.42 -10.29 16.88
CA LYS A 64 -12.73 -10.89 17.22
C LYS A 64 -13.50 -10.15 18.34
N LYS A 65 -12.84 -9.33 19.16
CA LYS A 65 -13.48 -8.59 20.27
C LYS A 65 -12.68 -7.34 20.63
N MET A 66 -13.15 -6.17 20.24
CA MET A 66 -12.63 -4.86 20.65
C MET A 66 -13.81 -3.91 20.88
N ASN A 67 -13.64 -2.93 21.77
CA ASN A 67 -14.62 -1.85 21.88
C ASN A 67 -14.56 -0.98 20.60
N VAL A 68 -15.56 -0.11 20.43
CA VAL A 68 -15.70 0.71 19.23
C VAL A 68 -14.51 1.66 19.02
N GLN A 69 -13.97 2.22 20.10
CA GLN A 69 -12.85 3.16 20.02
C GLN A 69 -11.57 2.45 19.55
N ASP A 70 -11.25 1.31 20.13
CA ASP A 70 -10.10 0.49 19.74
C ASP A 70 -10.24 0.05 18.29
N GLN A 71 -11.44 -0.40 17.90
CA GLN A 71 -11.69 -0.81 16.50
C GLN A 71 -11.39 0.32 15.51
N LYS A 72 -11.72 1.58 15.84
CA LYS A 72 -11.42 2.74 14.98
C LYS A 72 -9.91 2.96 14.84
N LEU A 73 -9.15 2.85 15.93
CA LEU A 73 -7.68 2.96 15.91
C LEU A 73 -7.02 1.82 15.12
N TYR A 74 -7.48 0.59 15.30
CA TYR A 74 -6.97 -0.54 14.53
C TYR A 74 -7.32 -0.45 13.05
N ASN A 75 -8.50 0.07 12.69
CA ASN A 75 -8.85 0.35 11.30
C ASN A 75 -7.95 1.44 10.69
N GLN A 76 -7.50 2.42 11.48
CA GLN A 76 -6.51 3.40 11.02
C GLN A 76 -5.18 2.73 10.63
N ILE A 77 -4.65 1.88 11.49
CA ILE A 77 -3.41 1.12 11.24
C ILE A 77 -3.57 0.23 9.99
N GLU A 78 -4.68 -0.49 9.91
CA GLU A 78 -4.95 -1.37 8.78
C GLU A 78 -5.11 -0.58 7.47
N THR A 79 -5.79 0.57 7.51
CA THR A 79 -5.94 1.45 6.34
C THR A 79 -4.58 1.96 5.87
N TYR A 80 -3.72 2.42 6.78
CA TYR A 80 -2.35 2.82 6.45
C TYR A 80 -1.55 1.69 5.80
N ARG A 81 -1.63 0.48 6.37
CA ARG A 81 -0.98 -0.72 5.82
C ARG A 81 -1.47 -1.06 4.41
N GLN A 82 -2.78 -1.03 4.18
CA GLN A 82 -3.35 -1.36 2.87
C GLN A 82 -3.01 -0.30 1.82
N LEU A 83 -3.04 0.99 2.17
CA LEU A 83 -2.59 2.07 1.30
C LEU A 83 -1.12 1.92 0.91
N GLY A 84 -0.25 1.57 1.86
CA GLY A 84 1.16 1.28 1.59
C GLY A 84 1.32 0.09 0.64
N ILE A 85 0.58 -1.02 0.86
CA ILE A 85 0.61 -2.17 -0.04
C ILE A 85 0.15 -1.79 -1.45
N LEU A 86 -0.96 -1.05 -1.57
CA LEU A 86 -1.52 -0.62 -2.85
C LEU A 86 -0.55 0.30 -3.61
N THR A 87 0.06 1.25 -2.91
CA THR A 87 1.01 2.21 -3.49
C THR A 87 2.30 1.51 -3.90
N GLU A 88 2.95 0.81 -2.97
CA GLU A 88 4.28 0.26 -3.19
C GLU A 88 4.29 -0.98 -4.10
N LYS A 89 3.27 -1.84 -4.00
CA LYS A 89 3.23 -3.09 -4.78
C LYS A 89 2.47 -2.97 -6.09
N PHE A 90 1.57 -2.00 -6.22
CA PHE A 90 0.71 -1.88 -7.40
C PHE A 90 0.78 -0.50 -8.05
N GLY A 91 1.55 0.44 -7.50
CA GLY A 91 1.70 1.80 -8.06
C GLY A 91 0.39 2.57 -8.10
N LEU A 92 -0.53 2.27 -7.15
CA LEU A 92 -1.75 3.05 -6.97
C LEU A 92 -1.39 4.46 -6.50
N ASN A 93 -2.16 5.44 -6.97
CA ASN A 93 -1.96 6.85 -6.61
C ASN A 93 -3.32 7.58 -6.50
N ASN A 94 -3.27 8.89 -6.34
CA ASN A 94 -4.45 9.74 -6.14
C ASN A 94 -5.40 9.81 -7.36
N GLU A 95 -5.06 9.26 -8.53
CA GLU A 95 -5.99 9.14 -9.65
C GLU A 95 -7.12 8.14 -9.34
N ASN A 96 -6.85 7.14 -8.47
CA ASN A 96 -7.81 6.13 -8.08
C ASN A 96 -8.72 6.62 -6.91
N SER A 97 -10.03 6.57 -7.09
CA SER A 97 -11.01 7.05 -6.11
C SER A 97 -10.99 6.28 -4.79
N MET A 98 -10.67 4.98 -4.81
CA MET A 98 -10.58 4.15 -3.59
C MET A 98 -9.37 4.55 -2.74
N ILE A 99 -8.26 4.95 -3.39
CA ILE A 99 -7.08 5.51 -2.70
C ILE A 99 -7.45 6.85 -2.05
N ARG A 100 -8.11 7.74 -2.78
CA ARG A 100 -8.56 9.03 -2.23
C ARG A 100 -9.41 8.84 -0.98
N LYS A 101 -10.41 7.94 -1.02
CA LYS A 101 -11.24 7.62 0.15
C LYS A 101 -10.44 7.07 1.33
N GLY A 102 -9.49 6.17 1.09
CA GLY A 102 -8.63 5.64 2.17
C GLY A 102 -7.75 6.72 2.80
N VAL A 103 -7.22 7.62 1.98
CA VAL A 103 -6.43 8.77 2.44
C VAL A 103 -7.30 9.76 3.21
N GLU A 104 -8.50 10.07 2.73
CA GLU A 104 -9.50 10.90 3.44
C GLU A 104 -9.88 10.30 4.79
N PHE A 105 -9.99 8.98 4.90
CA PHE A 105 -10.20 8.31 6.18
C PHE A 105 -9.03 8.57 7.15
N LEU A 106 -7.78 8.45 6.70
CA LEU A 106 -6.61 8.73 7.55
C LEU A 106 -6.56 10.19 8.00
N PHE A 107 -6.92 11.15 7.14
CA PHE A 107 -6.93 12.57 7.48
C PHE A 107 -7.91 12.93 8.61
N LYS A 108 -8.90 12.09 8.92
CA LYS A 108 -9.76 12.25 10.10
C LYS A 108 -9.02 12.11 11.43
N PHE A 109 -7.78 11.62 11.41
CA PHE A 109 -6.92 11.44 12.57
C PHE A 109 -5.72 12.41 12.59
N GLN A 110 -5.63 13.31 11.60
CA GLN A 110 -4.61 14.34 11.56
C GLN A 110 -4.97 15.43 12.58
N THR A 111 -3.98 15.87 13.37
CA THR A 111 -4.11 17.02 14.27
C THR A 111 -3.85 18.33 13.53
N ASP A 112 -4.14 19.46 14.19
CA ASP A 112 -3.79 20.79 13.69
C ASP A 112 -2.26 20.99 13.56
N GLU A 113 -1.46 20.21 14.30
CA GLU A 113 0.01 20.19 14.21
C GLU A 113 0.52 19.36 13.01
N GLY A 114 -0.38 18.61 12.37
CA GLY A 114 -0.10 17.82 11.17
C GLY A 114 0.25 16.36 11.43
N ASP A 115 0.38 15.94 12.70
CA ASP A 115 0.66 14.55 13.08
C ASP A 115 -0.60 13.67 13.04
N PHE A 116 -0.45 12.36 12.87
CA PHE A 116 -1.57 11.40 12.87
C PHE A 116 -1.63 10.66 14.21
N ARG A 117 -2.61 10.98 15.06
CA ARG A 117 -2.80 10.33 16.35
C ARG A 117 -3.37 8.93 16.18
N GLY A 118 -3.01 8.02 17.10
CA GLY A 118 -3.64 6.71 17.21
C GLY A 118 -2.91 5.55 16.51
N ILE A 119 -1.99 5.82 15.58
CA ILE A 119 -1.22 4.78 14.87
C ILE A 119 -0.20 4.10 15.81
N TYR A 120 0.37 4.83 16.76
CA TYR A 120 1.38 4.33 17.71
C TYR A 120 0.83 4.06 19.12
N GLY A 121 -0.49 3.97 19.29
CA GLY A 121 -1.13 3.87 20.60
C GLY A 121 -0.80 5.08 21.49
N ASN A 122 -0.13 4.85 22.62
CA ASN A 122 0.28 5.90 23.57
C ASN A 122 1.66 6.51 23.28
N GLN A 123 2.32 6.15 22.17
CA GLN A 123 3.63 6.70 21.84
C GLN A 123 3.52 7.98 21.00
N TYR A 124 4.37 8.95 21.32
CA TYR A 124 4.49 10.24 20.64
C TYR A 124 5.66 10.18 19.66
N SER A 125 5.49 10.69 18.44
CA SER A 125 6.56 10.93 17.45
C SER A 125 6.46 12.33 16.90
#